data_AF-A0A7S2TMA5-F1
#
_entry.id   AF-A0A7S2TMA5-F1
#
_cell.length_a   1.000
_cell.length_b   1.000
_cell.length_c   1.000
_cell.angle_alpha   90.00
_cell.angle_beta   90.00
_cell.angle_gamma   90.00
#
_symmetry.space_group_name_H-M   'P 1'
#
loop_
_entity.id
_entity.type
_entity.pdbx_description
1 polymer ?
#
loop_
_entity_poly.entity_id
_entity_poly.type
_entity_poly.pdbx_seq_one_letter_code
_entity_poly.pdbx_strand_id
1 'polypeptide(L)'
;QAFKTFKREIAVESVVQQTGKTLKFKRILAFESTEAAKDKEVEDVRLTNIHYMNKLSKLVKEVQAKEELAEGFNMIDFEQLKIENQQLNEKIEERNDELHKLIKKTRSTVEVLTHVKEKLTFVQEEVSSLKKKLEALDGKEGKVTLLI
;
A
#
# COMPACT_ATOMS: atom_id res chain seq x y z
N GLN A 1 -8.85 59.09 24.93
CA GLN A 1 -9.18 60.19 25.87
C GLN A 1 -9.86 61.37 25.18
N ALA A 2 -9.26 61.98 24.13
CA ALA A 2 -9.88 63.11 23.40
C ALA A 2 -11.32 62.85 22.93
N PHE A 3 -11.59 61.67 22.36
CA PHE A 3 -12.93 61.30 21.89
C PHE A 3 -13.96 61.10 23.03
N LYS A 4 -13.51 60.65 24.21
CA LYS A 4 -14.37 60.49 25.38
C LYS A 4 -14.80 61.86 25.93
N THR A 5 -13.86 62.79 26.02
CA THR A 5 -14.12 64.18 26.41
C THR A 5 -15.08 64.85 25.42
N PHE A 6 -14.84 64.69 24.13
CA PHE A 6 -15.72 65.19 23.07
C PHE A 6 -17.16 64.63 23.19
N LYS A 7 -17.33 63.32 23.35
CA LYS A 7 -18.65 62.70 23.56
C LYS A 7 -19.35 63.26 24.80
N ARG A 8 -18.60 63.51 25.87
CA ARG A 8 -19.14 64.08 27.12
C ARG A 8 -19.65 65.50 26.91
N GLU A 9 -18.87 66.35 26.25
CA GLU A 9 -19.25 67.74 25.93
C GLU A 9 -20.58 67.77 25.15
N ILE A 10 -20.65 66.98 24.07
CA ILE A 10 -21.88 66.85 23.27
C ILE A 10 -23.06 66.29 24.08
N ALA A 11 -22.81 65.30 24.95
CA ALA A 11 -23.86 64.68 25.76
C ALA A 11 -24.45 65.61 26.83
N VAL A 12 -23.67 66.56 27.35
CA VAL A 12 -24.13 67.58 28.31
C VAL A 12 -25.09 68.57 27.65
N GLU A 13 -24.84 68.92 26.39
CA GLU A 13 -25.69 69.83 25.59
C GLU A 13 -26.93 69.14 25.00
N SER A 14 -27.00 67.82 25.08
CA SER A 14 -28.07 67.01 24.49
C SER A 14 -29.34 66.94 25.35
N VAL A 15 -30.50 66.87 24.69
CA VAL A 15 -31.83 66.78 25.32
C VAL A 15 -32.50 65.43 25.09
N VAL A 16 -33.26 64.96 26.08
CA VAL A 16 -34.05 63.73 25.99
C VAL A 16 -35.29 63.99 25.15
N GLN A 17 -35.41 63.32 24.01
CA GLN A 17 -36.52 63.49 23.04
C GLN A 17 -37.92 63.45 23.67
N GLN A 18 -38.14 62.59 24.66
CA GLN A 18 -39.45 62.40 25.32
C GLN A 18 -39.84 63.50 26.30
N THR A 19 -38.86 64.24 26.86
CA THR A 19 -39.13 65.23 27.92
C THR A 19 -38.58 66.63 27.61
N GLY A 20 -37.79 66.78 26.54
CA GLY A 20 -37.12 68.01 26.15
C GLY A 20 -36.03 68.48 27.13
N LYS A 21 -35.79 67.75 28.23
CA LYS A 21 -34.85 68.12 29.29
C LYS A 21 -33.45 67.64 28.98
N THR A 22 -32.44 68.40 29.41
CA THR A 22 -31.03 68.00 29.29
C THR A 22 -30.73 66.74 30.08
N LEU A 23 -29.76 65.95 29.59
CA LEU A 23 -29.32 64.74 30.26
C LEU A 23 -28.64 65.07 31.60
N LYS A 24 -29.08 64.40 32.67
CA LYS A 24 -28.42 64.53 33.99
C LYS A 24 -26.99 63.97 33.91
N PHE A 25 -26.02 64.69 34.46
CA PHE A 25 -24.61 64.30 34.47
C PHE A 25 -24.36 62.88 35.02
N LYS A 26 -25.07 62.47 36.08
CA LYS A 26 -25.01 61.10 36.63
C LYS A 26 -25.33 60.02 35.59
N ARG A 27 -26.25 60.29 34.66
CA ARG A 27 -26.62 59.36 33.59
C ARG A 27 -25.55 59.29 32.50
N ILE A 28 -24.91 60.41 32.17
CA ILE A 28 -23.77 60.47 31.24
C ILE A 28 -22.60 59.64 31.79
N LEU A 29 -22.25 59.81 33.06
CA LEU A 29 -21.21 59.01 33.72
C LEU A 29 -21.54 57.50 33.72
N ALA A 30 -22.80 57.14 33.95
CA ALA A 30 -23.23 55.75 33.90
C ALA A 30 -23.06 55.16 32.48
N PHE A 31 -23.40 55.91 31.43
CA PHE A 31 -23.17 55.47 30.05
C PHE A 31 -21.68 55.31 29.74
N GLU A 32 -20.84 56.26 30.13
CA GLU A 32 -19.39 56.14 29.95
C GLU A 32 -18.78 54.94 30.69
N SER A 33 -19.28 54.62 31.88
CA SER A 33 -18.83 53.46 32.64
C SER A 33 -19.24 52.16 31.95
N THR A 34 -20.47 52.08 31.46
CA THR A 34 -20.96 50.91 30.72
C THR A 34 -20.21 50.72 29.41
N GLU A 35 -19.98 51.80 28.66
CA GLU A 35 -19.21 51.79 27.43
C GLU A 35 -17.78 51.31 27.66
N ALA A 36 -17.09 51.85 28.68
CA ALA A 36 -15.74 51.41 29.02
C ALA A 36 -15.68 49.93 29.44
N ALA A 37 -16.70 49.42 30.15
CA ALA A 37 -16.79 48.01 30.49
C ALA A 37 -16.98 47.14 29.24
N LYS A 38 -17.79 47.59 28.27
CA LYS A 38 -18.01 46.90 27.00
C LYS A 38 -16.79 46.94 26.09
N ASP A 39 -16.09 48.06 26.01
CA ASP A 39 -14.83 48.17 25.26
C ASP A 39 -13.80 47.16 25.77
N LYS A 40 -13.69 47.02 27.10
CA LYS A 40 -12.80 46.02 27.72
C LYS A 40 -13.23 44.58 27.39
N GLU A 41 -14.52 44.28 27.48
CA GLU A 41 -15.05 42.96 27.12
C GLU A 41 -14.73 42.59 25.66
N VAL A 42 -14.89 43.55 24.74
CA VAL A 42 -14.55 43.37 23.33
C VAL A 42 -13.04 43.14 23.14
N GLU A 43 -12.20 43.88 23.85
CA GLU A 43 -10.75 43.71 23.82
C GLU A 43 -10.34 42.31 24.30
N ASP A 44 -10.87 41.87 25.45
CA ASP A 44 -10.58 40.56 26.04
C ASP A 44 -10.99 39.41 25.09
N VAL A 45 -12.18 39.50 24.47
CA VAL A 45 -12.67 38.53 23.49
C VAL A 45 -11.79 38.55 22.23
N ARG A 46 -11.36 39.74 21.76
CA ARG A 46 -10.52 39.86 20.57
C ARG A 46 -9.14 39.24 20.78
N LEU A 47 -8.53 39.46 21.93
CA LEU A 47 -7.26 38.83 22.30
C LEU A 47 -7.40 37.30 22.36
N THR A 48 -8.49 36.82 22.95
CA THR A 48 -8.81 35.40 23.03
C THR A 48 -9.01 34.78 21.64
N ASN A 49 -9.70 35.48 20.75
CA ASN A 49 -9.88 35.04 19.37
C ASN A 49 -8.54 34.95 18.63
N ILE A 50 -7.69 35.97 18.71
CA ILE A 50 -6.35 35.96 18.10
C ILE A 50 -5.53 34.78 18.64
N HIS A 51 -5.58 34.53 19.95
CA HIS A 51 -4.91 33.39 20.57
C HIS A 51 -5.39 32.05 19.97
N TYR A 52 -6.70 31.86 19.87
CA TYR A 52 -7.26 30.62 19.30
C TYR A 52 -6.99 30.47 17.80
N MET A 53 -7.01 31.55 17.02
CA MET A 53 -6.66 31.51 15.60
C MET A 53 -5.20 31.10 15.39
N ASN A 54 -4.28 31.63 16.20
CA ASN A 54 -2.87 31.24 16.17
C ASN A 54 -2.69 29.77 16.57
N LYS A 55 -3.41 29.32 17.60
CA LYS A 55 -3.38 27.92 18.03
C LYS A 55 -3.92 27.00 16.94
N LEU A 56 -5.06 27.33 16.33
CA LEU A 56 -5.65 26.60 15.22
C LEU A 56 -4.69 26.50 14.05
N SER A 57 -4.06 27.60 13.64
CA SER A 57 -3.09 27.61 12.55
C SER A 57 -1.89 26.67 12.82
N LYS A 58 -1.39 26.63 14.06
CA LYS A 58 -0.32 25.69 14.45
C LYS A 58 -0.78 24.24 14.37
N LEU A 59 -1.94 23.92 14.95
CA LEU A 59 -2.50 22.57 14.93
C LEU A 59 -2.77 22.08 13.51
N VAL A 60 -3.31 22.92 12.64
CA VAL A 60 -3.53 22.57 11.22
C VAL A 60 -2.20 22.22 10.53
N LYS A 61 -1.15 23.02 10.73
CA LYS A 61 0.18 22.73 10.15
C LYS A 61 0.78 21.44 10.69
N GLU A 62 0.62 21.17 11.98
CA GLU A 62 1.10 19.94 12.61
C GLU A 62 0.37 18.70 12.06
N VAL A 63 -0.94 18.80 11.82
CA VAL A 63 -1.73 17.72 11.21
C VAL A 63 -1.27 17.49 9.76
N GLN A 64 -1.18 18.54 8.95
CA GLN A 64 -0.73 18.45 7.56
C GLN A 64 0.66 17.81 7.44
N ALA A 65 1.61 18.21 8.28
CA ALA A 65 2.96 17.63 8.27
C ALA A 65 2.96 16.13 8.63
N LYS A 66 2.05 15.68 9.49
CA LYS A 66 1.91 14.25 9.83
C LYS A 66 1.25 13.45 8.71
N GLU A 67 0.25 14.03 8.04
CA GLU A 67 -0.44 13.39 6.92
C GLU A 67 0.51 13.21 5.72
N GLU A 68 1.24 14.25 5.33
CA GLU A 68 2.23 14.18 4.24
C GLU A 68 3.32 13.14 4.51
N LEU A 69 3.82 13.08 5.75
CA LEU A 69 4.83 12.09 6.15
C LEU A 69 4.29 10.66 6.12
N ALA A 70 3.06 10.44 6.60
CA ALA A 70 2.42 9.13 6.64
C ALA A 70 2.06 8.63 5.23
N GLU A 71 1.58 9.52 4.36
CA GLU A 71 1.24 9.17 2.97
C GLU A 71 2.49 8.81 2.16
N GLY A 72 3.58 9.56 2.30
CA GLY A 72 4.85 9.26 1.65
C GLY A 72 5.45 7.92 2.09
N PHE A 73 5.42 7.61 3.39
CA PHE A 73 5.88 6.32 3.92
C PHE A 73 5.03 5.15 3.40
N ASN A 74 3.70 5.26 3.50
CA ASN A 74 2.78 4.22 3.02
C ASN A 74 2.88 3.97 1.52
N MET A 75 3.15 5.02 0.72
CA MET A 75 3.34 4.89 -0.73
C MET A 75 4.62 4.12 -1.06
N ILE A 76 5.75 4.47 -0.40
CA ILE A 76 7.03 3.81 -0.61
C ILE A 76 6.94 2.31 -0.27
N ASP A 77 6.36 1.98 0.89
CA ASP A 77 6.20 0.59 1.31
C ASP A 77 5.32 -0.20 0.33
N PHE A 78 4.26 0.42 -0.18
CA PHE A 78 3.38 -0.21 -1.17
C PHE A 78 4.10 -0.44 -2.51
N GLU A 79 4.87 0.53 -2.99
CA GLU A 79 5.67 0.40 -4.21
C GLU A 79 6.76 -0.68 -4.05
N GLN A 80 7.41 -0.74 -2.89
CA GLN A 80 8.38 -1.79 -2.57
C GLN A 80 7.74 -3.18 -2.62
N LEU A 81 6.57 -3.35 -1.98
CA LEU A 81 5.82 -4.62 -2.01
C LEU A 81 5.47 -5.04 -3.45
N LYS A 82 5.12 -4.07 -4.30
CA LYS A 82 4.81 -4.30 -5.72
C LYS A 82 6.04 -4.77 -6.50
N ILE A 83 7.20 -4.16 -6.27
CA ILE A 83 8.47 -4.57 -6.87
C ILE A 83 8.82 -6.00 -6.44
N GLU A 84 8.73 -6.30 -5.15
CA GLU A 84 9.03 -7.64 -4.61
C GLU A 84 8.07 -8.70 -5.17
N ASN A 85 6.78 -8.40 -5.25
CA ASN A 85 5.80 -9.31 -5.83
C ASN A 85 6.10 -9.59 -7.31
N GLN A 86 6.47 -8.56 -8.07
CA GLN A 86 6.86 -8.71 -9.47
C GLN A 86 8.11 -9.60 -9.60
N GLN A 87 9.16 -9.33 -8.84
CA GLN A 87 10.39 -10.15 -8.85
C GLN A 87 10.13 -11.61 -8.47
N LEU A 88 9.25 -11.85 -7.50
CA LEU A 88 8.87 -13.21 -7.12
C LEU A 88 8.10 -13.92 -8.24
N ASN A 89 7.18 -13.22 -8.92
CA ASN A 89 6.45 -13.77 -10.05
C ASN A 89 7.37 -14.11 -11.22
N GLU A 90 8.31 -13.22 -11.57
CA GLU A 90 9.31 -13.46 -12.62
C GLU A 90 10.13 -14.72 -12.29
N LYS A 91 10.55 -14.88 -11.03
CA LYS A 91 11.27 -16.07 -10.57
C LYS A 91 10.41 -17.34 -10.63
N ILE A 92 9.12 -17.27 -10.30
CA ILE A 92 8.21 -18.41 -10.43
C ILE A 92 8.07 -18.82 -11.90
N GLU A 93 7.93 -17.85 -12.80
CA GLU A 93 7.81 -18.09 -14.24
C GLU A 93 9.05 -18.77 -14.81
N GLU A 94 10.24 -18.26 -14.49
CA GLU A 94 11.52 -18.88 -14.91
C GLU A 94 11.62 -20.35 -14.45
N ARG A 95 11.26 -20.62 -13.18
CA ARG A 95 11.30 -21.98 -12.62
C ARG A 95 10.26 -22.91 -13.24
N ASN A 96 9.08 -22.39 -13.59
CA ASN A 96 8.06 -23.14 -14.31
C ASN A 96 8.54 -23.53 -15.72
N ASP A 97 9.20 -22.61 -16.43
CA ASP A 97 9.78 -22.89 -17.75
C ASP A 97 10.88 -23.95 -17.68
N GLU A 98 11.76 -23.88 -16.69
CA GLU A 98 12.77 -24.91 -16.44
C GLU A 98 12.14 -26.27 -16.13
N LEU A 99 11.10 -26.29 -15.30
CA LEU A 99 10.35 -27.50 -14.98
C LEU A 99 9.73 -28.12 -16.24
N HIS A 100 9.12 -27.30 -17.09
CA HIS A 100 8.56 -27.77 -18.36
C HIS A 100 9.62 -28.35 -19.30
N LYS A 101 10.80 -27.73 -19.39
CA LYS A 101 11.94 -28.26 -20.16
C LYS A 101 12.38 -29.63 -19.62
N LEU A 102 12.47 -29.78 -18.31
CA LEU A 102 12.84 -31.05 -17.67
C LEU A 102 11.80 -32.14 -17.92
N ILE A 103 10.50 -31.83 -17.79
CA ILE A 103 9.41 -32.77 -18.10
C ILE A 103 9.52 -33.27 -19.54
N LYS A 104 9.75 -32.37 -20.50
CA LYS A 104 9.92 -32.74 -21.91
C LYS A 104 11.13 -33.65 -22.13
N LYS A 105 12.27 -33.36 -21.49
CA LYS A 105 13.47 -34.18 -21.56
C LYS A 105 13.25 -35.57 -20.96
N THR A 106 12.59 -35.65 -19.80
CA THR A 106 12.23 -36.92 -19.15
C THR A 106 11.33 -37.75 -20.04
N ARG A 107 10.29 -37.14 -20.63
CA ARG A 107 9.39 -37.84 -21.56
C ARG A 107 10.14 -38.44 -22.75
N SER A 108 10.97 -37.65 -23.42
CA SER A 108 11.77 -38.14 -24.54
C SER A 108 12.73 -39.25 -24.13
N THR A 109 13.32 -39.16 -22.94
CA THR A 109 14.20 -40.21 -22.40
C THR A 109 13.44 -41.52 -22.16
N VAL A 110 12.22 -41.44 -21.62
CA VAL A 110 11.35 -42.61 -21.42
C VAL A 110 10.94 -43.24 -22.75
N GLU A 111 10.60 -42.44 -23.76
CA GLU A 111 10.29 -42.92 -25.11
C GLU A 111 11.48 -43.67 -25.72
N VAL A 112 12.69 -43.10 -25.66
CA VAL A 112 13.92 -43.76 -26.14
C VAL A 112 14.19 -45.06 -25.37
N LEU A 113 14.08 -45.04 -24.04
CA LEU A 113 14.32 -46.21 -23.21
C LEU A 113 13.32 -47.33 -23.49
N THR A 114 12.08 -46.98 -23.83
CA THR A 114 11.04 -47.93 -24.24
C THR A 114 11.43 -48.62 -25.55
N HIS A 115 11.82 -47.86 -26.58
CA HIS A 115 12.28 -48.44 -27.85
C HIS A 115 13.53 -49.31 -27.70
N VAL A 116 14.48 -48.90 -26.86
CA VAL A 116 15.69 -49.71 -26.58
C VAL A 116 15.32 -51.02 -25.88
N LYS A 117 14.40 -50.97 -24.91
CA LYS A 117 13.91 -52.16 -24.21
C LYS A 117 13.23 -53.13 -25.17
N GLU A 118 12.36 -52.64 -26.05
CA GLU A 118 11.68 -53.45 -27.08
C GLU A 118 12.68 -54.14 -28.01
N LYS A 119 13.65 -53.39 -28.54
CA LYS A 119 14.70 -53.94 -29.41
C LYS A 119 15.55 -54.99 -28.69
N LEU A 120 15.90 -54.76 -27.43
CA LEU A 120 16.67 -55.71 -26.63
C LEU A 120 15.90 -57.01 -26.43
N THR A 121 14.62 -56.94 -26.08
CA THR A 121 13.76 -58.13 -25.93
C THR A 121 13.70 -58.93 -27.23
N PHE A 122 13.50 -58.26 -28.37
CA PHE A 122 13.49 -58.90 -29.68
C PHE A 122 14.79 -59.66 -29.99
N VAL A 123 15.95 -59.01 -29.78
CA VAL A 123 17.26 -59.65 -30.00
C VAL A 123 17.47 -60.82 -29.03
N GLN A 124 17.04 -60.70 -27.77
CA GLN A 124 17.12 -61.80 -26.80
C GLN A 124 16.30 -63.01 -27.22
N GLU A 125 15.11 -62.79 -27.78
CA GLU A 125 14.26 -63.85 -28.34
C GLU A 125 14.91 -64.53 -29.56
N GLU A 126 15.50 -63.74 -30.47
CA GLU A 126 16.25 -64.29 -31.61
C GLU A 126 17.46 -65.13 -31.16
N VAL A 127 18.24 -64.63 -30.19
CA VAL A 127 19.38 -65.38 -29.61
C VAL A 127 18.90 -66.68 -28.98
N SER A 128 17.78 -66.67 -28.25
CA SER A 128 17.19 -67.87 -27.65
C SER A 128 16.76 -68.88 -28.73
N SER A 129 16.12 -68.41 -29.81
CA SER A 129 15.74 -69.21 -30.97
C SER A 129 16.94 -69.84 -31.67
N LEU A 130 17.99 -69.06 -31.92
CA LEU A 130 19.22 -69.52 -32.56
C LEU A 130 19.96 -70.55 -31.71
N LYS A 131 20.04 -70.35 -30.39
CA LYS A 131 20.60 -71.34 -29.46
C LYS A 131 19.87 -72.68 -29.52
N LYS A 132 18.52 -72.66 -29.52
CA LYS A 132 17.72 -73.89 -29.67
C LYS A 132 17.96 -74.58 -31.02
N LYS A 133 18.13 -73.81 -32.11
CA LYS A 133 18.46 -74.38 -33.44
C LYS A 133 19.85 -75.01 -33.46
N LEU A 134 20.83 -74.37 -32.82
CA LEU A 134 22.19 -74.89 -32.70
C LEU A 134 22.19 -76.21 -31.93
N GLU A 135 21.55 -76.27 -30.76
CA GLU A 135 21.41 -77.50 -29.96
C GLU A 135 20.74 -78.65 -30.75
N ALA A 136 19.72 -78.32 -31.55
CA ALA A 136 19.04 -79.30 -32.39
C ALA A 136 19.89 -79.83 -33.56
N LEU A 137 20.82 -79.02 -34.09
CA LEU A 137 21.76 -79.41 -35.15
C LEU A 137 22.90 -80.26 -34.58
N ASP A 138 23.51 -79.84 -33.47
CA ASP A 138 24.56 -80.60 -32.78
C ASP A 138 24.06 -82.01 -32.39
N GLY A 139 22.81 -82.11 -31.92
CA GLY A 139 22.17 -83.39 -31.60
C GLY A 139 21.90 -84.29 -32.83
N LYS A 140 21.83 -83.73 -34.04
CA LYS A 140 21.70 -84.48 -35.30
C LYS A 140 23.05 -84.96 -35.81
N GLU A 141 24.09 -84.13 -35.73
CA GLU A 141 25.45 -84.53 -36.10
C GLU A 141 25.92 -85.73 -35.27
N GLY A 142 25.71 -85.70 -33.94
CA GLY A 142 26.05 -86.83 -33.07
C GLY A 142 25.30 -88.13 -33.41
N LYS A 143 24.07 -88.05 -33.94
CA LYS A 143 23.32 -89.23 -34.42
C LYS A 143 23.83 -89.75 -35.76
N VAL A 144 24.29 -88.88 -36.66
CA VAL A 144 24.87 -89.28 -37.95
C VAL A 144 26.23 -89.95 -37.75
N THR A 145 27.06 -89.46 -36.82
CA THR A 145 28.34 -90.12 -36.48
C THR A 145 28.16 -91.49 -35.83
N LEU A 146 27.01 -91.75 -35.19
CA LEU A 146 26.66 -93.07 -34.61
C LEU A 146 26.08 -94.06 -35.64
N LEU A 147 25.77 -93.61 -36.86
CA LEU A 147 25.12 -94.41 -37.91
C LEU A 147 26.05 -94.74 -39.11
N ILE A 148 27.32 -94.34 -39.06
CA ILE A 148 28.38 -94.71 -40.03
C ILE A 148 29.36 -95.63 -39.30
#